data_AF-A0A916MIN6-F1
#
_entry.id   AF-A0A916MIN6-F1
#
_cell.length_a   1.000
_cell.length_b   1.000
_cell.length_c   1.000
_cell.angle_alpha   90.00
_cell.angle_beta   90.00
_cell.angle_gamma   90.00
#
_symmetry.space_group_name_H-M   'P 1'
#
loop_
_entity.id
_entity.type
_entity.pdbx_description
1 polymer ?
#
loop_
_entity_poly.entity_id
_entity_poly.type
_entity_poly.pdbx_seq_one_letter_code
_entity_poly.pdbx_strand_id
1 'polypeptide(L)'
;MAVITNIEDLRVIAQRRVPRMFYDYADSGSWTESTYRANQADFQSIKLRQRVAVNMEGRTTATTMVGIDVALPVAIAPVGLTGMQHADGEIHAARAAEKAGIPFTLSTMSICSIEDVAAATTKPFWFQLYVMRDRDFIERLIDRAKAAKCSALVLTLDLQILGQRHKDLKNGLSAPPKPTVANMINLMTKPRWCLGMLGTKHRGFGNIVGHVKGVENMGSLSEWTAK
;
A
#
# COMPACT_ATOMS: atom_id res chain seq x y z
N MET A 1 -10.13 -21.11 13.77
CA MET A 1 -9.52 -19.89 13.19
C MET A 1 -8.23 -19.62 13.95
N ALA A 2 -7.14 -19.19 13.32
CA ALA A 2 -5.94 -18.83 14.08
C ALA A 2 -6.28 -17.68 15.04
N VAL A 3 -5.85 -17.78 16.30
CA VAL A 3 -5.97 -16.68 17.26
C VAL A 3 -4.95 -15.63 16.84
N ILE A 4 -5.41 -14.40 16.60
CA ILE A 4 -4.57 -13.27 16.18
C ILE A 4 -4.44 -12.34 17.38
N THR A 5 -3.22 -12.16 17.86
CA THR A 5 -2.92 -11.37 19.07
C THR A 5 -2.07 -10.14 18.77
N ASN A 6 -1.35 -10.15 17.64
CA ASN A 6 -0.46 -9.07 17.25
C ASN A 6 -0.29 -9.03 15.71
N ILE A 7 0.48 -8.05 15.22
CA ILE A 7 0.75 -7.85 13.79
C ILE A 7 1.64 -8.96 13.21
N GLU A 8 2.51 -9.56 14.02
CA GLU A 8 3.39 -10.66 13.57
C GLU A 8 2.58 -11.91 13.19
N ASP A 9 1.51 -12.22 13.92
CA ASP A 9 0.58 -13.30 13.56
C ASP A 9 -0.02 -13.07 12.16
N LEU A 10 -0.37 -11.82 11.84
CA LEU A 10 -0.86 -11.43 10.51
C LEU A 10 0.21 -11.56 9.45
N ARG A 11 1.46 -11.14 9.73
CA ARG A 11 2.61 -11.28 8.81
C ARG A 11 2.85 -12.75 8.44
N VAL A 12 2.85 -13.65 9.42
CA VAL A 12 3.02 -15.09 9.20
C VAL A 12 1.88 -15.68 8.36
N ILE A 13 0.64 -15.25 8.62
CA ILE A 13 -0.52 -15.65 7.81
C ILE A 13 -0.38 -15.15 6.36
N ALA A 14 0.04 -13.89 6.18
CA ALA A 14 0.27 -13.30 4.86
C ALA A 14 1.34 -14.06 4.09
N GLN A 15 2.49 -14.38 4.71
CA GLN A 15 3.57 -15.15 4.09
C GLN A 15 3.09 -16.51 3.54
N ARG A 16 2.12 -17.14 4.23
CA ARG A 16 1.55 -18.42 3.80
C ARG A 16 0.52 -18.27 2.68
N ARG A 17 -0.19 -17.15 2.60
CA ARG A 17 -1.35 -16.98 1.71
C ARG A 17 -1.05 -16.20 0.43
N VAL A 18 -0.10 -15.27 0.50
CA VAL A 18 0.27 -14.40 -0.61
C VAL A 18 1.34 -15.09 -1.47
N PRO A 19 1.29 -15.01 -2.81
CA PRO A 19 2.36 -15.47 -3.65
C PRO A 19 3.68 -14.79 -3.28
N ARG A 20 4.77 -15.54 -3.26
CA ARG A 20 6.07 -15.11 -2.73
C ARG A 20 6.56 -13.82 -3.40
N MET A 21 6.39 -13.68 -4.71
CA MET A 21 6.80 -12.46 -5.43
C MET A 21 6.10 -11.19 -4.92
N PHE A 22 4.84 -11.27 -4.50
CA PHE A 22 4.09 -10.14 -3.95
C PHE A 22 4.31 -9.98 -2.45
N TYR A 23 4.53 -11.08 -1.74
CA TYR A 23 4.89 -11.02 -0.33
C TYR A 23 6.26 -10.34 -0.14
N ASP A 24 7.28 -10.79 -0.88
CA ASP A 24 8.63 -10.24 -0.79
C ASP A 24 8.70 -8.80 -1.30
N TYR A 25 7.81 -8.37 -2.21
CA TYR A 25 7.67 -6.96 -2.61
C TYR A 25 7.27 -6.07 -1.43
N ALA A 26 6.37 -6.56 -0.56
CA ALA A 26 5.91 -5.84 0.62
C ALA A 26 6.87 -5.99 1.81
N ASP A 27 7.47 -7.18 1.98
CA ASP A 27 8.38 -7.53 3.07
C ASP A 27 9.85 -7.50 2.59
N SER A 28 10.29 -6.36 2.06
CA SER A 28 11.70 -6.14 1.71
C SER A 28 12.18 -4.71 1.89
N GLY A 29 13.48 -4.59 2.16
CA GLY A 29 14.21 -3.33 2.17
C GLY A 29 15.18 -3.20 0.99
N SER A 30 15.82 -2.04 0.90
CA SER A 30 16.88 -1.81 -0.08
C SER A 30 18.18 -2.51 0.33
N TRP A 31 18.91 -3.03 -0.67
CA TRP A 31 20.24 -3.64 -0.50
C TRP A 31 20.29 -4.71 0.60
N THR A 32 21.12 -4.49 1.63
CA THR A 32 21.28 -5.39 2.77
C THR A 32 20.14 -5.32 3.78
N GLU A 33 19.13 -4.48 3.55
CA GLU A 33 17.97 -4.27 4.41
C GLU A 33 18.34 -3.77 5.83
N SER A 34 19.44 -3.04 5.96
CA SER A 34 19.90 -2.52 7.26
C SER A 34 18.87 -1.59 7.91
N THR A 35 18.41 -0.56 7.19
CA THR A 35 17.38 0.38 7.66
C THR A 35 16.05 -0.31 7.92
N TYR A 36 15.67 -1.29 7.09
CA TYR A 36 14.44 -2.07 7.30
C TYR A 36 14.42 -2.73 8.68
N ARG A 37 15.54 -3.34 9.11
CA ARG A 37 15.66 -3.96 10.43
C ARG A 37 15.84 -2.93 11.55
N ALA A 38 16.62 -1.88 11.30
CA ALA A 38 16.85 -0.79 12.26
C ALA A 38 15.54 -0.11 12.66
N ASN A 39 14.63 0.15 11.70
CA ASN A 39 13.34 0.77 11.98
C ASN A 39 12.52 0.05 13.06
N GLN A 40 12.60 -1.29 13.14
CA GLN A 40 11.95 -2.06 14.20
C GLN A 40 12.81 -2.13 15.47
N ALA A 41 14.12 -2.34 15.32
CA ALA A 41 15.04 -2.49 16.45
C ALA A 41 15.15 -1.21 17.29
N ASP A 42 15.12 -0.03 16.67
CA ASP A 42 15.29 1.26 17.33
C ASP A 42 14.19 1.52 18.38
N PHE A 43 12.96 1.07 18.12
CA PHE A 43 11.87 1.15 19.11
C PHE A 43 12.16 0.39 20.40
N GLN A 44 13.00 -0.67 20.36
CA GLN A 44 13.34 -1.44 21.56
C GLN A 44 14.21 -0.64 22.54
N SER A 45 14.93 0.37 22.05
CA SER A 45 15.72 1.26 22.90
C SER A 45 14.84 2.24 23.69
N ILE A 46 13.64 2.55 23.19
CA ILE A 46 12.70 3.49 23.80
C ILE A 46 11.98 2.77 24.95
N LYS A 47 12.25 3.18 26.18
CA LYS A 47 11.59 2.63 27.39
C LYS A 47 10.53 3.59 27.90
N LEU A 48 9.41 3.04 28.39
CA LEU A 48 8.34 3.83 28.99
C LEU A 48 8.56 3.96 30.50
N ARG A 49 8.55 5.20 31.00
CA ARG A 49 8.47 5.47 32.44
C ARG A 49 7.00 5.52 32.86
N GLN A 50 6.51 4.44 33.43
CA GLN A 50 5.14 4.37 33.92
C GLN A 50 4.88 5.44 35.00
N ARG A 51 3.76 6.15 34.88
CA ARG A 51 3.21 6.99 35.94
C ARG A 51 2.09 6.19 36.62
N VAL A 52 2.16 6.10 37.94
CA VAL A 52 1.21 5.33 38.77
C VAL A 52 0.31 6.28 39.55
N ALA A 53 -0.80 5.77 40.10
CA ALA A 53 -1.79 6.55 40.86
C ALA A 53 -2.40 7.73 40.07
N VAL A 54 -2.70 7.51 38.79
CA VAL A 54 -3.37 8.48 37.90
C VAL A 54 -4.78 7.97 37.57
N ASN A 55 -5.80 8.82 37.67
CA ASN A 55 -7.14 8.47 37.19
C ASN A 55 -7.11 8.26 35.66
N MET A 56 -7.57 7.09 35.22
CA MET A 56 -7.60 6.67 33.82
C MET A 56 -9.02 6.53 33.25
N GLU A 57 -10.02 7.05 33.96
CA GLU A 57 -11.38 7.20 33.43
C GLU A 57 -11.39 8.19 32.25
N GLY A 58 -12.29 7.97 31.29
CA GLY A 58 -12.45 8.87 30.14
C GLY A 58 -11.24 8.94 29.18
N ARG A 59 -10.30 7.99 29.23
CA ARG A 59 -9.17 7.92 28.27
C ARG A 59 -9.69 7.91 26.84
N THR A 60 -9.04 8.73 26.02
CA THR A 60 -9.29 8.79 24.59
C THR A 60 -7.97 8.82 23.84
N THR A 61 -7.95 8.20 22.67
CA THR A 61 -6.89 8.36 21.68
C THR A 61 -7.28 9.30 20.56
N ALA A 62 -8.49 9.89 20.63
CA ALA A 62 -8.97 10.80 19.62
C ALA A 62 -8.10 12.05 19.56
N THR A 63 -7.84 12.51 18.35
CA THR A 63 -7.05 13.71 18.10
C THR A 63 -7.35 14.25 16.71
N THR A 64 -6.54 15.18 16.21
CA THR A 64 -6.64 15.73 14.86
C THR A 64 -5.38 15.40 14.05
N MET A 65 -5.54 14.98 12.80
CA MET A 65 -4.45 14.82 11.83
C MET A 65 -4.75 15.64 10.59
N VAL A 66 -3.86 16.58 10.23
CA VAL A 66 -4.04 17.48 9.07
C VAL A 66 -5.37 18.25 9.14
N GLY A 67 -5.78 18.64 10.35
CA GLY A 67 -7.04 19.35 10.59
C GLY A 67 -8.30 18.48 10.57
N ILE A 68 -8.17 17.15 10.52
CA ILE A 68 -9.30 16.20 10.49
C ILE A 68 -9.33 15.41 11.78
N ASP A 69 -10.52 15.29 12.38
CA ASP A 69 -10.72 14.43 13.57
C ASP A 69 -10.47 12.96 13.25
N VAL A 70 -9.69 12.30 14.09
CA VAL A 70 -9.37 10.87 14.01
C VAL A 70 -9.61 10.21 15.37
N ALA A 71 -10.01 8.94 15.36
CA ALA A 71 -10.22 8.16 16.59
C ALA A 71 -8.90 7.71 17.24
N LEU A 72 -7.82 7.65 16.46
CA LEU A 72 -6.48 7.20 16.87
C LEU A 72 -5.43 7.94 16.02
N PRO A 73 -4.26 8.35 16.57
CA PRO A 73 -3.19 9.04 15.85
C PRO A 73 -2.36 8.11 14.96
N VAL A 74 -3.03 7.34 14.09
CA VAL A 74 -2.40 6.49 13.09
C VAL A 74 -3.12 6.64 11.78
N ALA A 75 -2.45 6.33 10.68
CA ALA A 75 -3.03 6.27 9.35
C ALA A 75 -2.51 5.02 8.63
N ILE A 76 -3.28 4.50 7.67
CA ILE A 76 -2.78 3.49 6.76
C ILE A 76 -1.91 4.19 5.71
N ALA A 77 -0.63 3.83 5.70
CA ALA A 77 0.38 4.38 4.80
C ALA A 77 0.12 4.00 3.32
N PRO A 78 0.59 4.80 2.36
CA PRO A 78 0.45 4.49 0.95
C PRO A 78 1.35 3.32 0.56
N VAL A 79 0.74 2.19 0.20
CA VAL A 79 1.44 1.01 -0.29
C VAL A 79 0.94 0.70 -1.70
N GLY A 80 1.85 0.67 -2.68
CA GLY A 80 1.52 0.24 -4.04
C GLY A 80 1.24 -1.25 -4.11
N LEU A 81 0.52 -1.69 -5.15
CA LEU A 81 0.26 -3.12 -5.42
C LEU A 81 -0.48 -3.89 -4.31
N THR A 82 -1.28 -3.25 -3.45
CA THR A 82 -2.00 -4.01 -2.41
C THR A 82 -3.08 -4.92 -3.00
N GLY A 83 -3.67 -4.55 -4.14
CA GLY A 83 -4.52 -5.44 -4.95
C GLY A 83 -3.85 -6.73 -5.43
N MET A 84 -2.51 -6.78 -5.47
CA MET A 84 -1.75 -8.00 -5.76
C MET A 84 -1.43 -8.82 -4.50
N GLN A 85 -1.52 -8.23 -3.31
CA GLN A 85 -1.40 -8.96 -2.04
C GLN A 85 -2.71 -9.66 -1.69
N HIS A 86 -3.83 -8.97 -1.92
CA HIS A 86 -5.18 -9.51 -1.82
C HIS A 86 -6.04 -8.80 -2.86
N ALA A 87 -6.93 -9.53 -3.54
CA ALA A 87 -7.88 -8.93 -4.47
C ALA A 87 -8.62 -7.76 -3.81
N ASP A 88 -8.70 -6.62 -4.51
CA ASP A 88 -9.30 -5.37 -4.02
C ASP A 88 -8.66 -4.82 -2.73
N GLY A 89 -7.37 -5.09 -2.52
CA GLY A 89 -6.63 -4.76 -1.30
C GLY A 89 -6.74 -3.30 -0.87
N GLU A 90 -6.63 -2.34 -1.80
CA GLU A 90 -6.78 -0.92 -1.47
C GLU A 90 -8.18 -0.59 -0.95
N ILE A 91 -9.22 -1.14 -1.57
CA ILE A 91 -10.62 -0.93 -1.16
C ILE A 91 -10.86 -1.52 0.24
N HIS A 92 -10.35 -2.72 0.50
CA HIS A 92 -10.45 -3.35 1.81
C HIS A 92 -9.75 -2.53 2.90
N ALA A 93 -8.55 -2.01 2.61
CA ALA A 93 -7.82 -1.16 3.53
C ALA A 93 -8.55 0.16 3.80
N ALA A 94 -9.09 0.81 2.76
CA ALA A 94 -9.84 2.05 2.89
C ALA A 94 -11.10 1.90 3.76
N ARG A 95 -11.88 0.82 3.54
CA ARG A 95 -13.06 0.50 4.36
C ARG A 95 -12.70 0.18 5.81
N ALA A 96 -11.58 -0.53 6.03
CA ALA A 96 -11.10 -0.82 7.38
C ALA A 96 -10.69 0.46 8.12
N ALA A 97 -9.98 1.37 7.45
CA ALA A 97 -9.59 2.66 8.00
C ALA A 97 -10.80 3.53 8.33
N GLU A 98 -11.77 3.62 7.42
CA GLU A 98 -13.03 4.35 7.61
C GLU A 98 -13.80 3.84 8.83
N LYS A 99 -13.93 2.51 8.97
CA LYS A 99 -14.57 1.87 10.11
C LYS A 99 -13.83 2.13 11.43
N ALA A 100 -12.50 2.14 11.39
CA ALA A 100 -11.66 2.43 12.54
C ALA A 100 -11.57 3.92 12.87
N GLY A 101 -12.09 4.80 12.01
CA GLY A 101 -12.03 6.25 12.20
C GLY A 101 -10.62 6.83 12.04
N ILE A 102 -9.81 6.23 11.17
CA ILE A 102 -8.43 6.67 10.88
C ILE A 102 -8.27 6.99 9.37
N PRO A 103 -7.29 7.82 8.98
CA PRO A 103 -7.04 8.11 7.57
C PRO A 103 -6.47 6.89 6.82
N PHE A 104 -6.87 6.75 5.55
CA PHE A 104 -6.24 5.87 4.57
C PHE A 104 -5.52 6.72 3.53
N THR A 105 -4.31 6.32 3.14
CA THR A 105 -3.56 7.00 2.07
C THR A 105 -3.45 6.08 0.86
N LEU A 106 -4.06 6.46 -0.27
CA LEU A 106 -3.97 5.72 -1.52
C LEU A 106 -2.67 6.06 -2.25
N SER A 107 -1.93 5.05 -2.72
CA SER A 107 -0.72 5.27 -3.53
C SER A 107 -1.05 5.63 -4.99
N THR A 108 -0.20 6.43 -5.63
CA THR A 108 -0.22 6.59 -7.09
C THR A 108 -0.07 5.24 -7.80
N MET A 109 0.71 4.31 -7.24
CA MET A 109 0.99 2.98 -7.80
C MET A 109 0.01 1.90 -7.29
N SER A 110 -1.26 2.26 -7.09
CA SER A 110 -2.30 1.33 -6.65
C SER A 110 -2.89 0.51 -7.80
N ILE A 111 -3.46 -0.65 -7.45
CA ILE A 111 -4.23 -1.47 -8.40
C ILE A 111 -5.65 -0.92 -8.57
N CYS A 112 -6.34 -0.62 -7.47
CA CYS A 112 -7.62 0.09 -7.52
C CYS A 112 -7.37 1.57 -7.86
N SER A 113 -8.22 2.16 -8.70
CA SER A 113 -8.14 3.59 -9.04
C SER A 113 -8.61 4.48 -7.88
N ILE A 114 -8.32 5.78 -7.94
CA ILE A 114 -8.89 6.81 -7.04
C ILE A 114 -10.42 6.69 -7.04
N GLU A 115 -11.02 6.51 -8.21
CA GLU A 115 -12.47 6.44 -8.41
C GLU A 115 -13.06 5.16 -7.80
N ASP A 116 -12.39 4.00 -7.96
CA ASP A 116 -12.84 2.74 -7.37
C ASP A 116 -12.83 2.81 -5.83
N VAL A 117 -11.79 3.41 -5.25
CA VAL A 117 -11.69 3.59 -3.80
C VAL A 117 -12.76 4.58 -3.32
N ALA A 118 -12.92 5.71 -4.01
CA ALA A 118 -13.94 6.70 -3.68
C ALA A 118 -15.37 6.14 -3.77
N ALA A 119 -15.65 5.30 -4.76
CA ALA A 119 -16.95 4.62 -4.88
C ALA A 119 -17.19 3.58 -3.76
N ALA A 120 -16.14 3.10 -3.10
CA ALA A 120 -16.22 2.06 -2.09
C ALA A 120 -16.18 2.58 -0.64
N THR A 121 -15.99 3.89 -0.44
CA THR A 121 -15.91 4.58 0.86
C THR A 121 -16.90 5.75 0.93
N THR A 122 -17.28 6.17 2.13
CA THR A 122 -18.15 7.35 2.34
C THR A 122 -17.41 8.58 2.88
N LYS A 123 -16.27 8.37 3.53
CA LYS A 123 -15.41 9.42 4.07
C LYS A 123 -14.24 9.74 3.12
N PRO A 124 -13.77 11.00 3.11
CA PRO A 124 -12.53 11.37 2.42
C PRO A 124 -11.32 10.54 2.85
N PHE A 125 -10.44 10.26 1.91
CA PHE A 125 -9.13 9.63 2.15
C PHE A 125 -8.00 10.51 1.62
N TRP A 126 -6.76 10.19 1.97
CA TRP A 126 -5.58 10.90 1.50
C TRP A 126 -5.06 10.27 0.20
N PHE A 127 -4.44 11.08 -0.66
CA PHE A 127 -3.82 10.59 -1.88
C PHE A 127 -2.32 10.87 -1.86
N GLN A 128 -1.51 9.85 -2.12
CA GLN A 128 -0.06 9.97 -2.26
C GLN A 128 0.31 10.19 -3.72
N LEU A 129 1.14 11.20 -3.97
CA LEU A 129 1.60 11.61 -5.29
C LEU A 129 3.13 11.54 -5.39
N TYR A 130 3.63 10.89 -6.44
CA TYR A 130 5.03 11.01 -6.85
C TYR A 130 5.22 12.23 -7.75
N VAL A 131 6.30 12.97 -7.52
CA VAL A 131 6.67 14.09 -8.41
C VAL A 131 7.38 13.53 -9.65
N MET A 132 6.62 13.40 -10.72
CA MET A 132 7.07 12.90 -12.02
C MET A 132 7.43 14.05 -13.00
N ARG A 133 8.12 13.72 -14.09
CA ARG A 133 8.48 14.71 -15.13
C ARG A 133 7.26 15.20 -15.93
N ASP A 134 6.29 14.32 -16.15
CA ASP A 134 5.04 14.62 -16.86
C ASP A 134 4.10 15.46 -15.97
N ARG A 135 4.19 16.79 -16.11
CA ARG A 135 3.38 17.75 -15.35
C ARG A 135 1.90 17.64 -15.69
N ASP A 136 1.56 17.45 -16.96
CA ASP A 136 0.17 17.32 -17.40
C ASP A 136 -0.49 16.09 -16.73
N PHE A 137 0.23 14.98 -16.60
CA PHE A 137 -0.27 13.80 -15.89
C PHE A 137 -0.48 14.08 -14.40
N ILE A 138 0.44 14.78 -13.75
CA ILE A 138 0.30 15.17 -12.35
C ILE A 138 -0.92 16.05 -12.14
N GLU A 139 -1.13 17.05 -13.00
CA GLU A 139 -2.30 17.94 -12.93
C GLU A 139 -3.59 17.14 -13.03
N ARG A 140 -3.69 16.22 -14.00
CA ARG A 140 -4.86 15.32 -14.12
C ARG A 140 -5.05 14.42 -12.89
N LEU A 141 -3.97 13.90 -12.29
CA LEU A 141 -4.07 13.12 -11.06
C LEU A 141 -4.58 13.96 -9.88
N ILE A 142 -4.10 15.19 -9.75
CA ILE A 142 -4.55 16.12 -8.70
C ILE A 142 -6.04 16.45 -8.92
N ASP A 143 -6.47 16.70 -10.14
CA ASP A 143 -7.87 16.97 -10.45
C ASP A 143 -8.78 15.78 -10.16
N ARG A 144 -8.32 14.55 -10.45
CA ARG A 144 -9.02 13.32 -10.06
C ARG A 144 -9.10 13.17 -8.54
N ALA A 145 -8.01 13.41 -7.82
CA ALA A 145 -8.00 13.37 -6.36
C ALA A 145 -8.98 14.40 -5.76
N LYS A 146 -9.03 15.62 -6.31
CA LYS A 146 -10.02 16.65 -5.93
C LYS A 146 -11.45 16.21 -6.24
N ALA A 147 -11.71 15.66 -7.42
CA ALA A 147 -13.04 15.18 -7.82
C ALA A 147 -13.54 14.05 -6.91
N ALA A 148 -12.62 13.17 -6.49
CA ALA A 148 -12.86 12.13 -5.50
C ALA A 148 -12.90 12.64 -4.05
N LYS A 149 -12.77 13.96 -3.83
CA LYS A 149 -12.79 14.62 -2.53
C LYS A 149 -11.73 14.08 -1.57
N CYS A 150 -10.55 13.76 -2.07
CA CYS A 150 -9.41 13.43 -1.22
C CYS A 150 -9.10 14.62 -0.29
N SER A 151 -8.94 14.36 1.00
CA SER A 151 -8.82 15.42 2.02
C SER A 151 -7.39 15.93 2.23
N ALA A 152 -6.39 15.17 1.80
CA ALA A 152 -4.99 15.60 1.82
C ALA A 152 -4.21 14.99 0.65
N LEU A 153 -3.16 15.71 0.23
CA LEU A 153 -2.17 15.23 -0.73
C LEU A 153 -0.85 14.97 -0.01
N VAL A 154 -0.33 13.75 -0.12
CA VAL A 154 0.95 13.33 0.48
C VAL A 154 2.00 13.25 -0.62
N LEU A 155 2.91 14.22 -0.66
CA LEU A 155 3.96 14.27 -1.68
C LEU A 155 5.14 13.38 -1.28
N THR A 156 5.47 12.39 -2.11
CA THR A 156 6.65 11.55 -1.92
C THR A 156 7.84 12.15 -2.64
N LEU A 157 8.87 12.53 -1.86
CA LEU A 157 10.05 13.27 -2.33
C LEU A 157 11.35 12.47 -2.21
N ASP A 158 11.30 11.22 -1.76
CA ASP A 158 12.47 10.36 -1.48
C ASP A 158 12.70 9.28 -2.56
N LEU A 159 11.95 9.35 -3.68
CA LEU A 159 12.01 8.37 -4.76
C LEU A 159 12.44 8.98 -6.11
N GLN A 160 13.58 9.67 -6.11
CA GLN A 160 14.21 10.20 -7.34
C GLN A 160 14.79 9.09 -8.20
N ILE A 161 15.33 8.06 -7.54
CA ILE A 161 15.84 6.84 -8.16
C ILE A 161 15.23 5.67 -7.37
N LEU A 162 14.77 4.65 -8.08
CA LEU A 162 14.23 3.45 -7.44
C LEU A 162 15.32 2.76 -6.61
N GLY A 163 15.05 2.57 -5.32
CA GLY A 163 15.92 1.78 -4.44
C GLY A 163 16.04 0.34 -4.95
N GLN A 164 17.25 -0.23 -4.88
CA GLN A 164 17.47 -1.60 -5.33
C GLN A 164 17.01 -2.60 -4.26
N ARG A 165 15.93 -3.32 -4.51
CA ARG A 165 15.43 -4.40 -3.66
C ARG A 165 15.82 -5.76 -4.25
N HIS A 166 16.73 -6.48 -3.58
CA HIS A 166 17.29 -7.71 -4.13
C HIS A 166 16.29 -8.86 -4.19
N LYS A 167 15.26 -8.88 -3.33
CA LYS A 167 14.21 -9.91 -3.40
C LYS A 167 13.36 -9.76 -4.67
N ASP A 168 13.05 -8.53 -5.08
CA ASP A 168 12.32 -8.27 -6.33
C ASP A 168 13.09 -8.80 -7.55
N LEU A 169 14.41 -8.54 -7.60
CA LEU A 169 15.29 -9.04 -8.67
C LEU A 169 15.33 -10.57 -8.69
N LYS A 170 15.47 -11.22 -7.53
CA LYS A 170 15.51 -12.69 -7.41
C LYS A 170 14.18 -13.34 -7.78
N ASN A 171 13.05 -12.68 -7.50
CA ASN A 171 11.72 -13.17 -7.84
C ASN A 171 11.31 -12.83 -9.28
N GLY A 172 12.14 -12.08 -10.02
CA GLY A 172 11.82 -11.61 -11.37
C GLY A 172 10.60 -10.69 -11.42
N LEU A 173 10.34 -9.97 -10.31
CA LEU A 173 9.18 -9.09 -10.23
C LEU A 173 9.31 -7.99 -11.29
N SER A 174 8.34 -7.97 -12.19
CA SER A 174 8.26 -7.05 -13.31
C SER A 174 6.80 -6.67 -13.53
N ALA A 175 6.57 -5.53 -14.16
CA ALA A 175 5.26 -5.13 -14.67
C ALA A 175 5.34 -5.23 -16.21
N PRO A 176 4.63 -6.18 -16.87
CA PRO A 176 3.81 -7.25 -16.30
C PRO A 176 4.66 -8.37 -15.66
N PRO A 177 4.10 -9.16 -14.73
CA PRO A 177 4.83 -10.25 -14.09
C PRO A 177 5.29 -11.28 -15.13
N LYS A 178 6.60 -11.51 -15.22
CA LYS A 178 7.13 -12.61 -16.05
C LYS A 178 6.98 -13.94 -15.30
N PRO A 179 6.25 -14.93 -15.84
CA PRO A 179 6.06 -16.21 -15.19
C PRO A 179 7.37 -17.00 -15.23
N THR A 180 8.10 -17.02 -14.12
CA THR A 180 9.19 -17.97 -13.91
C THR A 180 8.62 -19.30 -13.43
N VAL A 181 9.32 -20.41 -13.70
CA VAL A 181 8.90 -21.74 -13.20
C VAL A 181 8.70 -21.74 -11.68
N ALA A 182 9.58 -21.05 -10.95
CA ALA A 182 9.47 -20.88 -9.51
C ALA A 182 8.20 -20.12 -9.10
N ASN A 183 7.83 -19.04 -9.81
CA ASN A 183 6.61 -18.29 -9.55
C ASN A 183 5.36 -19.11 -9.85
N MET A 184 5.36 -19.90 -10.94
CA MET A 184 4.25 -20.79 -11.27
C MET A 184 4.04 -21.87 -10.20
N ILE A 185 5.12 -22.54 -9.76
CA ILE A 185 5.06 -23.52 -8.67
C ILE A 185 4.53 -22.86 -7.39
N ASN A 186 5.02 -21.67 -7.05
CA ASN A 186 4.56 -20.96 -5.88
C ASN A 186 3.06 -20.60 -5.97
N LEU A 187 2.58 -20.09 -7.11
CA LEU A 187 1.18 -19.76 -7.34
C LEU A 187 0.25 -20.98 -7.18
N MET A 188 0.68 -22.16 -7.64
CA MET A 188 -0.10 -23.41 -7.45
C MET A 188 -0.34 -23.73 -5.97
N THR A 189 0.55 -23.30 -5.06
CA THR A 189 0.36 -23.46 -3.60
C THR A 189 -0.60 -22.45 -2.99
N LYS A 190 -1.07 -21.44 -3.74
CA LYS A 190 -1.89 -20.31 -3.24
C LYS A 190 -3.30 -20.28 -3.87
N PRO A 191 -4.11 -21.36 -3.81
CA PRO A 191 -5.39 -21.43 -4.50
C PRO A 191 -6.38 -20.35 -4.06
N ARG A 192 -6.38 -19.99 -2.77
CA ARG A 192 -7.23 -18.91 -2.23
C ARG A 192 -6.95 -17.56 -2.87
N TRP A 193 -5.67 -17.25 -3.09
CA TRP A 193 -5.26 -16.01 -3.75
C TRP A 193 -5.65 -16.03 -5.23
N CYS A 194 -5.38 -17.14 -5.93
CA CYS A 194 -5.74 -17.29 -7.35
C CYS A 194 -7.25 -17.13 -7.58
N LEU A 195 -8.09 -17.76 -6.73
CA LEU A 195 -9.54 -17.63 -6.81
C LEU A 195 -10.01 -16.18 -6.57
N GLY A 196 -9.41 -15.48 -5.61
CA GLY A 196 -9.70 -14.06 -5.38
C GLY A 196 -9.34 -13.20 -6.60
N MET A 197 -8.17 -13.45 -7.20
CA MET A 197 -7.72 -12.71 -8.39
C MET A 197 -8.57 -12.99 -9.63
N LEU A 198 -9.09 -14.21 -9.77
CA LEU A 198 -10.06 -14.55 -10.83
C LEU A 198 -11.39 -13.80 -10.65
N GLY A 199 -11.80 -13.55 -9.41
CA GLY A 199 -13.05 -12.84 -9.11
C GLY A 199 -12.98 -11.31 -9.24
N THR A 200 -11.79 -10.71 -9.16
CA THR A 200 -11.64 -9.25 -9.29
C THR A 200 -11.45 -8.80 -10.73
N LYS A 201 -11.97 -7.59 -11.01
CA LYS A 201 -11.71 -6.82 -12.23
C LYS A 201 -10.43 -5.98 -12.14
N HIS A 202 -9.91 -5.72 -10.93
CA HIS A 202 -8.75 -4.85 -10.71
C HIS A 202 -7.44 -5.67 -10.77
N ARG A 203 -6.81 -5.67 -11.96
CA ARG A 203 -5.55 -6.42 -12.22
C ARG A 203 -4.44 -5.57 -12.83
N GLY A 204 -4.71 -4.29 -13.07
CA GLY A 204 -3.80 -3.28 -13.64
C GLY A 204 -3.54 -2.15 -12.64
N PHE A 205 -2.61 -1.24 -12.93
CA PHE A 205 -2.45 -0.02 -12.12
C PHE A 205 -3.59 0.95 -12.46
N GLY A 206 -4.68 0.93 -11.70
CA GLY A 206 -5.91 1.68 -12.01
C GLY A 206 -5.75 3.20 -12.08
N ASN A 207 -4.71 3.75 -11.45
CA ASN A 207 -4.42 5.18 -11.55
C ASN A 207 -3.62 5.58 -12.80
N ILE A 208 -3.00 4.62 -13.48
CA ILE A 208 -2.00 4.89 -14.53
C ILE A 208 -2.43 4.33 -15.89
N VAL A 209 -2.84 3.05 -15.93
CA VAL A 209 -3.27 2.39 -17.17
C VAL A 209 -4.52 3.09 -17.69
N GLY A 210 -4.46 3.60 -18.94
CA GLY A 210 -5.54 4.38 -19.56
C GLY A 210 -5.56 5.88 -19.21
N HIS A 211 -4.65 6.36 -18.36
CA HIS A 211 -4.57 7.77 -17.95
C HIS A 211 -3.25 8.48 -18.36
N VAL A 212 -2.24 7.71 -18.75
CA VAL A 212 -0.98 8.21 -19.33
C VAL A 212 -0.98 7.99 -20.84
N LYS A 213 -0.57 9.01 -21.61
CA LYS A 213 -0.42 8.90 -23.06
C LYS A 213 0.69 7.88 -23.39
N GLY A 214 0.35 6.82 -24.11
CA GLY A 214 1.29 5.76 -24.51
C GLY A 214 1.50 4.63 -23.50
N VAL A 215 0.75 4.60 -22.38
CA VAL A 215 0.74 3.46 -21.45
C VAL A 215 -0.61 2.76 -21.52
N GLU A 216 -0.72 1.81 -22.45
CA GLU A 216 -1.93 1.01 -22.65
C GLU A 216 -1.94 -0.26 -21.77
N ASN A 217 -0.78 -0.68 -21.27
CA ASN A 217 -0.64 -1.88 -20.44
C ASN A 217 0.53 -1.78 -19.43
N MET A 218 0.64 -2.78 -18.53
CA MET A 218 1.67 -2.81 -17.49
C MET A 218 3.11 -2.80 -18.01
N GLY A 219 3.36 -3.25 -19.25
CA GLY A 219 4.71 -3.33 -19.82
C GLY A 219 5.30 -1.96 -20.12
N SER A 220 4.50 -1.08 -20.72
CA SER A 220 4.83 0.32 -21.00
C SER A 220 5.06 1.17 -19.75
N LEU A 221 4.60 0.73 -18.57
CA LEU A 221 4.77 1.49 -17.32
C LEU A 221 6.23 1.54 -16.88
N SER A 222 6.95 0.42 -17.00
CA SER A 222 8.37 0.33 -16.63
C SER A 222 9.25 1.25 -17.48
N GLU A 223 8.96 1.33 -18.78
CA GLU A 223 9.63 2.23 -19.73
C GLU A 223 9.31 3.70 -19.47
N TRP A 224 8.07 4.01 -19.05
CA TRP A 224 7.67 5.37 -18.70
C TRP A 224 8.30 5.85 -17.40
N THR A 225 8.37 5.00 -16.37
CA THR A 225 9.04 5.36 -15.10
C THR A 225 10.57 5.48 -15.23
N ALA A 226 11.17 4.92 -16.28
CA ALA A 226 12.60 4.98 -16.55
C ALA A 226 13.04 6.22 -17.35
N LYS A 227 12.09 6.99 -17.90
CA LYS A 227 12.34 8.23 -18.67
C LYS A 227 12.15 9.48 -17.81
#